data_AF-B4Q0V4-F1
#
_entry.id   AF-B4Q0V4-F1
#
_cell.length_a   1.000
_cell.length_b   1.000
_cell.length_c   1.000
_cell.angle_alpha   90.00
_cell.angle_beta   90.00
_cell.angle_gamma   90.00
#
_symmetry.space_group_name_H-M   'P 1'
#
loop_
_entity.id
_entity.type
_entity.pdbx_description
1 polymer ?
#
loop_
_entity_poly.entity_id
_entity_poly.type
_entity_poly.pdbx_seq_one_letter_code
_entity_poly.pdbx_strand_id
1 'polypeptide(L)'
;MSGHRSRHGRRPAAEIVRELRNLRSSPLRIDDENEAWAEGYEKPPPPDLPVTSRDQLEQLRLSRHRIGLLLIRPAFEQAVTGCFVRVNVNGQEELPDHRIAEVLGICELDFGYKVEQIPTNVALRLRYEDLVMQHEINDVSNLAFTQDEFELWRDNCVNQALSPPTTHMVTRKKVELYNALQSEAKPLSLIQRTFSFALRPPQKSGIMERHGAVYPWRLKHPLPFVPQPPVMPPPKNPPRGLTYRPKLETVAEEEEPEDIGTGTAKILTIGTTFNDLLS
;
A
#
# COMPACT_ATOMS: atom_id res chain seq x y z
N MET A 1 42.35 -47.90 77.61
CA MET A 1 42.98 -48.72 76.55
C MET A 1 41.91 -48.87 75.47
N SER A 2 41.99 -48.48 74.21
CA SER A 2 43.06 -48.06 73.29
C SER A 2 42.36 -47.27 72.16
N GLY A 3 42.87 -46.09 71.80
CA GLY A 3 42.30 -45.27 70.73
C GLY A 3 42.67 -45.76 69.32
N HIS A 4 41.76 -45.63 68.37
CA HIS A 4 42.04 -45.71 66.94
C HIS A 4 41.68 -44.37 66.28
N ARG A 5 42.72 -43.61 65.91
CA ARG A 5 42.61 -42.44 65.04
C ARG A 5 42.61 -42.93 63.58
N SER A 6 41.51 -42.75 62.86
CA SER A 6 41.50 -42.87 61.39
C SER A 6 42.32 -41.73 60.78
N ARG A 7 43.42 -42.08 60.12
CA ARG A 7 44.21 -41.17 59.28
C ARG A 7 43.63 -41.21 57.86
N HIS A 8 42.98 -40.13 57.41
CA HIS A 8 42.72 -39.94 55.99
C HIS A 8 44.05 -39.60 55.28
N GLY A 9 44.70 -40.62 54.70
CA GLY A 9 45.82 -40.42 53.78
C GLY A 9 45.31 -39.84 52.47
N ARG A 10 45.89 -38.72 52.02
CA ARG A 10 45.69 -38.21 50.66
C ARG A 10 46.13 -39.29 49.67
N ARG A 11 45.27 -39.66 48.72
CA ARG A 11 45.63 -40.61 47.65
C ARG A 11 46.85 -40.03 46.89
N PRO A 12 47.88 -40.85 46.59
CA PRO A 12 49.03 -40.38 45.83
C PRO A 12 48.58 -39.98 44.42
N ALA A 13 49.06 -38.84 43.93
CA ALA A 13 48.65 -38.28 42.63
C ALA A 13 48.82 -39.26 41.45
N ALA A 14 49.75 -40.20 41.56
CA ALA A 14 49.96 -41.25 40.56
C ALA A 14 48.75 -42.19 40.39
N GLU A 15 47.95 -42.40 41.44
CA GLU A 15 46.74 -43.22 41.39
C GLU A 15 45.63 -42.49 40.62
N ILE A 16 45.46 -41.19 40.90
CA ILE A 16 44.51 -40.31 40.19
C ILE A 16 44.88 -40.21 38.71
N VAL A 17 46.16 -40.06 38.37
CA VAL A 17 46.63 -40.00 36.98
C VAL A 17 46.43 -41.33 36.25
N ARG A 18 46.58 -42.47 36.93
CA ARG A 18 46.33 -43.79 36.35
C ARG A 18 44.84 -44.02 36.11
N GLU A 19 43.99 -43.60 37.03
CA GLU A 19 42.53 -43.64 36.89
C GLU A 19 42.07 -42.74 35.72
N LEU A 20 42.62 -41.52 35.61
CA LEU A 20 42.33 -40.61 34.51
C LEU A 20 42.80 -41.14 33.15
N ARG A 21 43.91 -41.90 33.08
CA ARG A 21 44.33 -42.56 31.83
C ARG A 21 43.40 -43.70 31.44
N ASN A 22 42.93 -44.50 32.41
CA ASN A 22 41.96 -45.57 32.13
C ASN A 22 40.61 -45.02 31.67
N LEU A 23 40.18 -43.86 32.17
CA LEU A 23 38.98 -43.17 31.68
C LEU A 23 39.16 -42.56 30.28
N ARG A 24 40.39 -42.31 29.85
CA ARG A 24 40.71 -41.72 28.54
C ARG A 24 40.96 -42.76 27.44
N SER A 25 41.12 -44.03 27.77
CA SER A 25 41.30 -45.12 26.81
C SER A 25 40.13 -46.11 26.88
N SER A 26 38.92 -45.62 26.65
CA SER A 26 37.89 -46.44 26.02
C SER A 26 37.88 -46.02 24.54
N PRO A 27 38.41 -46.85 23.61
CA PRO A 27 38.19 -46.61 22.21
C PRO A 27 36.70 -46.87 21.99
N LEU A 28 35.92 -45.79 21.93
CA LEU A 28 34.61 -45.84 21.33
C LEU A 28 34.84 -46.33 19.90
N ARG A 29 34.62 -47.63 19.67
CA ARG A 29 34.24 -48.14 18.36
C ARG A 29 32.92 -47.46 18.03
N ILE A 30 33.02 -46.29 17.44
CA ILE A 30 31.93 -45.75 16.62
C ILE A 30 32.03 -46.59 15.36
N ASP A 31 31.10 -47.51 15.19
CA ASP A 31 30.81 -48.09 13.88
C ASP A 31 30.50 -46.92 12.95
N ASP A 32 31.40 -46.70 12.00
CA ASP A 32 31.36 -45.59 11.04
C ASP A 32 30.39 -45.93 9.89
N GLU A 33 29.13 -46.18 10.23
CA GLU A 33 28.02 -46.25 9.27
C GLU A 33 27.14 -44.99 9.34
N ASN A 34 27.73 -43.84 9.65
CA ASN A 34 27.01 -42.57 9.53
C ASN A 34 27.93 -41.37 9.25
N GLU A 35 28.62 -41.39 8.10
CA GLU A 35 29.26 -40.22 7.49
C GLU A 35 28.26 -39.11 7.05
N ALA A 36 27.01 -39.10 7.52
CA ALA A 36 25.98 -38.15 7.09
C ALA A 36 25.93 -36.82 7.88
N TRP A 37 26.95 -36.52 8.70
CA TRP A 37 26.97 -35.30 9.54
C TRP A 37 28.10 -34.31 9.21
N ALA A 38 28.92 -34.61 8.20
CA ALA A 38 30.01 -33.75 7.74
C ALA A 38 29.84 -33.23 6.30
N GLU A 39 28.71 -33.51 5.66
CA GLU A 39 28.28 -32.76 4.48
C GLU A 39 27.44 -31.58 4.97
N GLY A 40 28.06 -30.40 5.01
CA GLY A 40 27.29 -29.17 5.08
C GLY A 40 26.26 -29.23 3.97
N TYR A 41 24.98 -29.27 4.34
CA TYR A 41 23.86 -29.09 3.43
C TYR A 41 23.92 -27.65 2.88
N GLU A 42 24.95 -27.31 2.11
CA GLU A 42 24.82 -26.39 1.00
C GLU A 42 23.85 -27.06 0.05
N LYS A 43 22.56 -26.86 0.34
CA LYS A 43 21.49 -27.17 -0.60
C LYS A 43 21.97 -26.62 -1.95
N PRO A 44 22.13 -27.47 -2.99
CA PRO A 44 22.59 -26.99 -4.28
C PRO A 44 21.74 -25.79 -4.67
N PRO A 45 22.34 -24.71 -5.19
CA PRO A 45 21.61 -23.49 -5.49
C PRO A 45 20.36 -23.88 -6.28
N PRO A 46 19.17 -23.40 -5.86
CA PRO A 46 17.93 -23.74 -6.55
C PRO A 46 18.12 -23.54 -8.05
N PRO A 47 17.62 -24.44 -8.91
CA PRO A 47 17.76 -24.28 -10.35
C PRO A 47 17.22 -22.90 -10.77
N ASP A 48 17.92 -22.25 -11.70
CA ASP A 48 17.59 -20.94 -12.24
C ASP A 48 16.33 -21.01 -13.09
N LEU A 49 15.19 -21.09 -12.41
CA LEU A 49 13.88 -21.12 -13.03
C LEU A 49 13.35 -19.69 -13.24
N PRO A 50 12.70 -19.41 -14.38
CA PRO A 50 12.00 -18.16 -14.59
C PRO A 50 10.89 -18.00 -13.56
N VAL A 51 10.63 -16.75 -13.15
CA VAL A 51 9.51 -16.43 -12.26
C VAL A 51 8.18 -16.77 -12.95
N THR A 52 7.39 -17.62 -12.30
CA THR A 52 6.08 -18.06 -12.80
C THR A 52 4.91 -17.60 -11.93
N SER A 53 5.19 -17.23 -10.68
CA SER A 53 4.17 -16.78 -9.73
C SER A 53 4.26 -15.30 -9.42
N ARG A 54 3.11 -14.66 -9.27
CA ARG A 54 2.96 -13.29 -8.77
C ARG A 54 3.71 -13.06 -7.46
N ASP A 55 3.67 -14.04 -6.55
CA ASP A 55 4.31 -13.94 -5.23
C ASP A 55 5.84 -13.86 -5.32
N GLN A 56 6.44 -14.44 -6.37
CA GLN A 56 7.87 -14.31 -6.60
C GLN A 56 8.22 -12.93 -7.15
N LEU A 57 7.41 -12.39 -8.06
CA LEU A 57 7.60 -11.05 -8.63
C LEU A 57 7.38 -9.95 -7.57
N GLU A 58 6.40 -10.14 -6.69
CA GLU A 58 6.08 -9.24 -5.57
C GLU A 58 7.29 -9.02 -4.64
N GLN A 59 8.22 -9.99 -4.53
CA GLN A 59 9.45 -9.81 -3.75
C GLN A 59 10.37 -8.72 -4.31
N LEU A 60 10.32 -8.50 -5.63
CA LEU A 60 11.04 -7.44 -6.32
C LEU A 60 10.25 -6.13 -6.43
N ARG A 61 9.05 -6.08 -5.85
CA ARG A 61 8.22 -4.87 -5.90
C ARG A 61 8.80 -3.76 -5.04
N LEU A 62 8.92 -2.58 -5.63
CA LEU A 62 9.19 -1.34 -4.92
C LEU A 62 7.90 -0.52 -4.79
N SER A 63 7.53 -0.24 -3.54
CA SER A 63 6.48 0.72 -3.22
C SER A 63 7.04 2.14 -3.26
N ARG A 64 6.18 3.14 -3.46
CA ARG A 64 6.58 4.56 -3.38
C ARG A 64 7.32 4.86 -2.07
N HIS A 65 6.84 4.31 -0.95
CA HIS A 65 7.52 4.46 0.34
C HIS A 65 8.94 3.86 0.36
N ARG A 66 9.12 2.63 -0.17
CA ARG A 66 10.46 2.01 -0.27
C ARG A 66 11.40 2.83 -1.14
N ILE A 67 10.90 3.37 -2.25
CA ILE A 67 11.67 4.26 -3.14
C ILE A 67 12.08 5.53 -2.38
N GLY A 68 11.16 6.15 -1.62
CA GLY A 68 11.47 7.30 -0.77
C GLY A 68 12.59 7.06 0.23
N LEU A 69 12.63 5.87 0.85
CA LEU A 69 13.72 5.47 1.75
C LEU A 69 15.05 5.24 1.04
N LEU A 70 15.01 4.81 -0.22
CA LEU A 70 16.20 4.58 -1.05
C LEU A 70 16.74 5.87 -1.68
N LEU A 71 15.89 6.87 -1.96
CA LEU A 71 16.29 8.14 -2.57
C LEU A 71 17.39 8.88 -1.78
N ILE A 72 17.37 8.76 -0.45
CA ILE A 72 18.33 9.42 0.43
C ILE A 72 19.64 8.63 0.59
N ARG A 73 19.71 7.42 0.04
CA ARG A 73 20.84 6.50 0.17
C ARG A 73 21.77 6.60 -1.04
N PRO A 74 23.08 6.32 -0.89
CA PRO A 74 23.97 6.19 -2.03
C PRO A 74 23.56 5.01 -2.94
N ALA A 75 23.98 5.04 -4.21
CA ALA A 75 23.70 3.98 -5.18
C ALA A 75 22.20 3.69 -5.41
N PHE A 76 21.34 4.71 -5.29
CA PHE A 76 19.90 4.61 -5.54
C PHE A 76 19.58 3.96 -6.88
N GLU A 77 20.18 4.45 -7.97
CA GLU A 77 19.97 3.94 -9.33
C GLU A 77 20.27 2.45 -9.44
N GLN A 78 21.39 2.00 -8.89
CA GLN A 78 21.79 0.60 -8.92
C GLN A 78 20.76 -0.28 -8.19
N ALA A 79 20.33 0.16 -7.00
CA ALA A 79 19.38 -0.58 -6.18
C ALA A 79 18.00 -0.74 -6.86
N VAL A 80 17.49 0.32 -7.51
CA VAL A 80 16.15 0.30 -8.11
C VAL A 80 16.11 -0.34 -9.51
N THR A 81 17.21 -0.30 -10.25
CA THR A 81 17.27 -0.86 -11.60
C THR A 81 17.07 -2.37 -11.58
N GLY A 82 16.22 -2.89 -12.47
CA GLY A 82 15.83 -4.30 -12.51
C GLY A 82 14.84 -4.73 -11.43
N CYS A 83 14.27 -3.78 -10.67
CA CYS A 83 13.11 -4.02 -9.82
C CYS A 83 11.81 -3.71 -10.56
N PHE A 84 10.68 -4.10 -9.95
CA PHE A 84 9.35 -3.89 -10.53
C PHE A 84 8.55 -2.90 -9.70
N VAL A 85 7.73 -2.10 -10.35
CA VAL A 85 6.85 -1.13 -9.71
C VAL A 85 5.43 -1.26 -10.26
N ARG A 86 4.45 -0.90 -9.45
CA ARG A 86 3.05 -0.76 -9.88
C ARG A 86 2.82 0.70 -10.19
N VAL A 87 2.69 1.04 -11.47
CA VAL A 87 2.56 2.43 -11.93
C VAL A 87 1.13 2.69 -12.42
N ASN A 88 0.58 3.86 -12.10
CA ASN A 88 -0.62 4.35 -12.76
C ASN A 88 -0.23 4.92 -14.14
N VAL A 89 -0.72 4.29 -15.21
CA VAL A 89 -0.44 4.72 -16.59
C VAL A 89 -1.36 5.87 -16.99
N ASN A 90 -2.53 5.97 -16.36
CA ASN A 90 -3.50 7.02 -16.68
C ASN A 90 -3.18 8.33 -15.95
N GLY A 91 -3.56 9.44 -16.57
CA GLY A 91 -3.43 10.77 -15.98
C GLY A 91 -4.28 10.95 -14.73
N GLN A 92 -4.01 12.01 -13.94
CA GLN A 92 -4.69 12.25 -12.66
C GLN A 92 -6.22 12.44 -12.76
N GLU A 93 -6.75 12.75 -13.95
CA GLU A 93 -8.20 12.98 -14.17
C GLU A 93 -8.97 11.73 -14.60
N GLU A 94 -8.27 10.68 -15.04
CA GLU A 94 -8.88 9.45 -15.52
C GLU A 94 -8.93 8.38 -14.41
N LEU A 95 -9.75 7.34 -14.63
CA LEU A 95 -9.76 6.19 -13.72
C LEU A 95 -8.36 5.57 -13.69
N PRO A 96 -7.80 5.28 -12.50
CA PRO A 96 -6.44 4.77 -12.41
C PRO A 96 -6.35 3.38 -13.07
N ASP A 97 -5.48 3.27 -14.08
CA ASP A 97 -5.12 2.01 -14.72
C ASP A 97 -3.70 1.63 -14.29
N HIS A 98 -3.62 0.56 -13.51
CA HIS A 98 -2.38 0.15 -12.89
C HIS A 98 -1.71 -0.94 -13.71
N ARG A 99 -0.41 -0.78 -13.99
CA ARG A 99 0.38 -1.77 -14.72
C ARG A 99 1.67 -2.09 -13.98
N ILE A 100 2.17 -3.31 -14.19
CA ILE A 100 3.48 -3.74 -13.68
C ILE A 100 4.54 -3.27 -14.67
N ALA A 101 5.46 -2.44 -14.19
CA ALA A 101 6.55 -1.95 -14.99
C ALA A 101 7.91 -2.35 -14.41
N GLU A 102 8.87 -2.62 -15.28
CA GLU A 102 10.26 -2.82 -14.92
C GLU A 102 11.00 -1.49 -14.91
N VAL A 103 11.82 -1.27 -13.88
CA VAL A 103 12.68 -0.10 -13.78
C VAL A 103 13.95 -0.34 -14.59
N LEU A 104 14.10 0.36 -15.70
CA LEU A 104 15.30 0.30 -16.54
C LEU A 104 16.42 1.21 -16.04
N GLY A 105 16.07 2.27 -15.33
CA GLY A 105 17.02 3.25 -14.80
C GLY A 105 16.32 4.51 -14.29
N ILE A 106 17.08 5.58 -14.11
CA ILE A 106 16.59 6.87 -13.65
C ILE A 106 16.81 7.96 -14.70
N CYS A 107 16.02 9.01 -14.63
CA CYS A 107 16.14 10.22 -15.44
C CYS A 107 16.00 11.44 -14.53
N GLU A 108 16.55 12.59 -14.92
CA GLU A 108 16.38 13.84 -14.20
C GLU A 108 15.39 14.74 -14.96
N LEU A 109 14.44 15.33 -14.22
CA LEU A 109 13.46 16.28 -14.73
C LEU A 109 13.95 17.71 -14.56
N ASP A 110 13.44 18.61 -15.40
CA ASP A 110 13.71 20.05 -15.35
C ASP A 110 13.17 20.71 -14.08
N PHE A 111 12.05 20.18 -13.56
CA PHE A 111 11.38 20.69 -12.36
C PHE A 111 11.42 19.68 -11.23
N GLY A 112 11.72 20.21 -10.04
CA GLY A 112 11.63 19.48 -8.80
C GLY A 112 10.19 19.19 -8.40
N TYR A 113 9.97 18.05 -7.78
CA TYR A 113 8.72 17.71 -7.12
C TYR A 113 9.03 17.14 -5.73
N LYS A 114 7.98 16.88 -4.96
CA LYS A 114 8.12 16.28 -3.63
C LYS A 114 7.57 14.86 -3.67
N VAL A 115 8.39 13.92 -3.19
CA VAL A 115 7.98 12.56 -2.88
C VAL A 115 7.88 12.47 -1.37
N GLU A 116 6.66 12.35 -0.86
CA GLU A 116 6.39 12.48 0.58
C GLU A 116 6.96 13.83 1.09
N GLN A 117 8.05 13.82 1.85
CA GLN A 117 8.72 15.01 2.39
C GLN A 117 10.07 15.33 1.74
N ILE A 118 10.48 14.54 0.74
CA ILE A 118 11.80 14.63 0.10
C ILE A 118 11.66 15.38 -1.23
N PRO A 119 12.30 16.56 -1.39
CA PRO A 119 12.36 17.21 -2.68
C PRO A 119 13.30 16.42 -3.61
N THR A 120 12.82 16.08 -4.80
CA THR A 120 13.57 15.32 -5.81
C THR A 120 13.16 15.79 -7.21
N ASN A 121 14.08 15.73 -8.17
CA ASN A 121 13.80 15.90 -9.60
C ASN A 121 13.98 14.58 -10.37
N VAL A 122 14.17 13.45 -9.67
CA VAL A 122 14.43 12.15 -10.28
C VAL A 122 13.14 11.52 -10.76
N ALA A 123 13.08 11.09 -12.01
CA ALA A 123 12.03 10.24 -12.58
C ALA A 123 12.56 8.82 -12.80
N LEU A 124 11.64 7.85 -12.85
CA LEU A 124 11.96 6.46 -13.16
C LEU A 124 11.72 6.22 -14.65
N ARG A 125 12.70 5.60 -15.32
CA ARG A 125 12.53 5.09 -16.68
C ARG A 125 11.93 3.69 -16.59
N LEU A 126 10.66 3.59 -16.92
CA LEU A 126 9.87 2.39 -16.76
C LEU A 126 9.61 1.73 -18.12
N ARG A 127 9.64 0.40 -18.15
CA ARG A 127 9.18 -0.42 -19.26
C ARG A 127 7.95 -1.21 -18.85
N TYR A 128 6.86 -1.00 -19.56
CA TYR A 128 5.66 -1.80 -19.48
C TYR A 128 5.09 -1.89 -20.88
N GLU A 129 4.50 -3.02 -21.23
CA GLU A 129 4.11 -3.26 -22.62
C GLU A 129 5.28 -2.95 -23.56
N ASP A 130 5.02 -2.44 -24.75
CA ASP A 130 6.04 -2.09 -25.76
C ASP A 130 6.58 -0.66 -25.57
N LEU A 131 6.25 -0.03 -24.44
CA LEU A 131 6.53 1.37 -24.17
C LEU A 131 7.64 1.49 -23.13
N VAL A 132 8.53 2.45 -23.38
CA VAL A 132 9.52 2.91 -22.42
C VAL A 132 9.24 4.37 -22.12
N MET A 133 8.67 4.63 -20.94
CA MET A 133 8.20 5.94 -20.53
C MET A 133 8.86 6.38 -19.23
N GLN A 134 9.03 7.69 -19.08
CA GLN A 134 9.46 8.29 -17.82
C GLN A 134 8.24 8.59 -16.95
N HIS A 135 8.28 8.15 -15.70
CA HIS A 135 7.23 8.40 -14.71
C HIS A 135 7.81 9.06 -13.47
N GLU A 136 7.02 9.92 -12.86
CA GLU A 136 7.34 10.45 -11.54
C GLU A 136 7.17 9.34 -10.51
N ILE A 137 7.93 9.43 -9.42
CA ILE A 137 7.81 8.46 -8.31
C ILE A 137 6.42 8.56 -7.65
N ASN A 138 5.72 9.69 -7.81
CA ASN A 138 4.35 9.87 -7.32
C ASN A 138 3.32 9.00 -8.06
N ASP A 139 3.60 8.60 -9.30
CA ASP A 139 2.74 7.72 -10.09
C ASP A 139 2.80 6.26 -9.62
N VAL A 140 3.78 5.93 -8.77
CA VAL A 140 3.96 4.60 -8.19
C VAL A 140 3.00 4.36 -7.03
N SER A 141 2.28 3.24 -7.10
CA SER A 141 1.38 2.80 -6.04
C SER A 141 2.12 2.08 -4.90
N ASN A 142 1.58 2.19 -3.68
CA ASN A 142 2.07 1.43 -2.53
C ASN A 142 1.47 0.02 -2.43
N LEU A 143 0.38 -0.23 -3.15
CA LEU A 143 -0.36 -1.50 -3.11
C LEU A 143 0.43 -2.64 -3.79
N ALA A 144 0.10 -3.87 -3.41
CA ALA A 144 0.63 -5.08 -4.05
C ALA A 144 0.10 -5.23 -5.49
N PHE A 145 0.75 -6.07 -6.28
CA PHE A 145 0.27 -6.44 -7.61
C PHE A 145 -1.01 -7.27 -7.51
N THR A 146 -1.98 -7.00 -8.37
CA THR A 146 -3.16 -7.86 -8.52
C THR A 146 -2.86 -9.05 -9.45
N GLN A 147 -3.75 -10.04 -9.46
CA GLN A 147 -3.61 -11.20 -10.34
C GLN A 147 -3.79 -10.80 -11.82
N ASP A 148 -4.78 -9.97 -12.11
CA ASP A 148 -5.08 -9.49 -13.47
C ASP A 148 -3.89 -8.71 -14.07
N GLU A 149 -3.27 -7.84 -13.26
CA GLU A 149 -2.08 -7.07 -13.64
C GLU A 149 -0.88 -7.99 -13.95
N PHE A 150 -0.73 -9.07 -13.18
CA PHE A 150 0.34 -10.05 -13.38
C PHE A 150 0.13 -10.89 -14.63
N GLU A 151 -1.10 -11.29 -14.93
CA GLU A 151 -1.43 -12.02 -16.14
C GLU A 151 -1.16 -11.17 -17.39
N LEU A 152 -1.58 -9.90 -17.39
CA LEU A 152 -1.28 -8.96 -18.46
C LEU A 152 0.23 -8.78 -18.66
N TRP A 153 0.99 -8.62 -17.57
CA TRP A 153 2.44 -8.53 -17.62
C TRP A 153 3.09 -9.80 -18.21
N ARG A 154 2.65 -10.98 -17.77
CA ARG A 154 3.16 -12.27 -18.24
C ARG A 154 2.91 -12.43 -19.73
N ASP A 155 1.69 -12.16 -20.18
CA ASP A 155 1.31 -12.26 -21.59
C ASP A 155 2.12 -11.28 -22.43
N ASN A 156 2.38 -10.07 -21.91
CA ASN A 156 3.26 -9.11 -22.54
C ASN A 156 4.72 -9.60 -22.65
N CYS A 157 5.26 -10.24 -21.61
CA CYS A 157 6.60 -10.85 -21.67
C CYS A 157 6.69 -11.89 -22.79
N VAL A 158 5.65 -12.72 -22.96
CA VAL A 158 5.58 -13.71 -24.06
C VAL A 158 5.52 -13.02 -25.42
N ASN A 159 4.65 -12.02 -25.57
CA ASN A 159 4.46 -11.31 -26.85
C ASN A 159 5.73 -10.60 -27.33
N GLN A 160 6.57 -10.12 -26.42
CA GLN A 160 7.80 -9.40 -26.73
C GLN A 160 9.06 -10.25 -26.69
N ALA A 161 8.92 -11.57 -26.48
CA ALA A 161 10.04 -12.46 -26.24
C ALA A 161 10.98 -11.96 -25.13
N LEU A 162 10.43 -11.30 -24.11
CA LEU A 162 11.17 -10.89 -22.92
C LEU A 162 11.25 -12.06 -21.96
N SER A 163 12.47 -12.43 -21.58
CA SER A 163 12.69 -13.43 -20.55
C SER A 163 12.24 -12.86 -19.19
N PRO A 164 11.29 -13.49 -18.48
CA PRO A 164 10.95 -13.11 -17.13
C PRO A 164 12.18 -13.24 -16.21
N PRO A 165 12.26 -12.47 -15.11
CA PRO A 165 13.39 -12.54 -14.19
C PRO A 165 13.56 -13.96 -13.65
N THR A 166 14.80 -14.41 -13.47
CA THR A 166 15.08 -15.73 -12.89
C THR A 166 15.02 -15.69 -11.37
N THR A 167 14.79 -16.83 -10.74
CA THR A 167 14.74 -16.96 -9.28
C THR A 167 16.06 -16.49 -8.61
N HIS A 168 17.21 -16.74 -9.24
CA HIS A 168 18.50 -16.24 -8.77
C HIS A 168 18.62 -14.72 -8.89
N MET A 169 18.06 -14.09 -9.94
CA MET A 169 17.98 -12.64 -9.99
C MET A 169 17.14 -12.09 -8.84
N VAL A 170 16.03 -12.75 -8.49
CA VAL A 170 15.17 -12.36 -7.37
C VAL A 170 15.95 -12.37 -6.05
N THR A 171 16.66 -13.47 -5.75
CA THR A 171 17.42 -13.60 -4.50
C THR A 171 18.57 -12.60 -4.44
N ARG A 172 19.32 -12.44 -5.54
CA ARG A 172 20.40 -11.45 -5.63
C ARG A 172 19.89 -10.03 -5.40
N LYS A 173 18.81 -9.63 -6.09
CA LYS A 173 18.23 -8.29 -5.94
C LYS A 173 17.65 -8.05 -4.55
N LYS A 174 17.11 -9.08 -3.89
CA LYS A 174 16.65 -8.97 -2.50
C LYS A 174 17.79 -8.61 -1.54
N VAL A 175 18.96 -9.23 -1.69
CA VAL A 175 20.15 -8.91 -0.91
C VAL A 175 20.64 -7.50 -1.22
N GLU A 176 20.64 -7.11 -2.49
CA GLU A 176 21.03 -5.76 -2.92
C GLU A 176 20.13 -4.67 -2.31
N LEU A 177 18.80 -4.86 -2.35
CA LEU A 177 17.84 -3.94 -1.75
C LEU A 177 18.00 -3.86 -0.23
N TYR A 178 18.27 -4.98 0.43
CA TYR A 178 18.54 -5.01 1.88
C TYR A 178 19.78 -4.18 2.22
N ASN A 179 20.89 -4.42 1.51
CA ASN A 179 22.13 -3.69 1.71
C ASN A 179 21.97 -2.19 1.42
N ALA A 180 21.23 -1.83 0.37
CA ALA A 180 20.95 -0.43 0.03
C ALA A 180 20.15 0.28 1.14
N LEU A 181 19.16 -0.38 1.74
CA LEU A 181 18.40 0.17 2.86
C LEU A 181 19.24 0.33 4.13
N GLN A 182 20.21 -0.56 4.34
CA GLN A 182 21.13 -0.52 5.47
C GLN A 182 22.22 0.56 5.35
N SER A 183 22.53 0.99 4.13
CA SER A 183 23.57 1.99 3.86
C SER A 183 23.27 3.33 4.53
N GLU A 184 24.27 4.19 4.73
CA GLU A 184 24.08 5.48 5.42
C GLU A 184 23.17 6.43 4.62
N ALA A 185 22.16 7.01 5.29
CA ALA A 185 21.27 7.99 4.68
C ALA A 185 21.90 9.37 4.72
N LYS A 186 21.79 10.10 3.61
CA LYS A 186 22.01 11.53 3.61
C LYS A 186 20.94 12.19 4.48
N PRO A 187 21.33 13.05 5.43
CA PRO A 187 20.35 13.72 6.28
C PRO A 187 19.46 14.64 5.43
N LEU A 188 18.16 14.64 5.71
CA LEU A 188 17.16 15.40 4.95
C LEU A 188 17.50 16.89 4.87
N SER A 189 18.06 17.47 5.93
CA SER A 189 18.50 18.87 5.97
C SER A 189 19.59 19.19 4.95
N LEU A 190 20.46 18.21 4.64
CA LEU A 190 21.52 18.35 3.66
C LEU A 190 20.94 18.28 2.26
N ILE A 191 20.02 17.34 2.01
CA ILE A 191 19.29 17.22 0.74
C ILE A 191 18.55 18.51 0.42
N GLN A 192 17.78 19.04 1.38
CA GLN A 192 17.03 20.29 1.20
C GLN A 192 17.92 21.49 0.92
N ARG A 193 19.12 21.56 1.52
CA ARG A 193 20.09 22.63 1.27
C ARG A 193 20.76 22.52 -0.09
N THR A 194 21.08 21.29 -0.53
CA THR A 194 21.71 21.05 -1.84
C THR A 194 20.70 21.09 -2.98
N PHE A 195 19.40 21.00 -2.69
CA PHE A 195 18.36 21.03 -3.70
C PHE A 195 18.24 22.43 -4.30
N SER A 196 18.82 22.61 -5.49
CA SER A 196 18.88 23.89 -6.19
C SER A 196 17.76 24.10 -7.22
N PHE A 197 16.93 23.08 -7.47
CA PHE A 197 15.94 23.11 -8.54
C PHE A 197 14.66 23.83 -8.14
N ALA A 198 14.05 24.53 -9.11
CA ALA A 198 12.74 25.12 -8.92
C ALA A 198 11.69 24.01 -8.76
N LEU A 199 10.92 24.07 -7.68
CA LEU A 199 9.80 23.17 -7.49
C LEU A 199 8.67 23.51 -8.48
N ARG A 200 8.04 22.48 -9.04
CA ARG A 200 6.85 22.63 -9.87
C ARG A 200 5.80 23.42 -9.09
N PRO A 201 5.19 24.46 -9.69
CA PRO A 201 4.04 25.12 -9.08
C PRO A 201 2.95 24.08 -8.78
N PRO A 202 2.22 24.20 -7.67
CA PRO A 202 1.09 23.32 -7.41
C PRO A 202 0.16 23.34 -8.63
N GLN A 203 -0.16 22.14 -9.15
CA GLN A 203 -1.18 22.00 -10.19
C GLN A 203 -2.45 22.68 -9.65
N LYS A 204 -2.97 23.62 -10.43
CA LYS A 204 -4.11 24.48 -10.10
C LYS A 204 -5.42 23.68 -10.10
N SER A 205 -5.54 22.70 -9.21
CA SER A 205 -6.74 21.86 -9.05
C SER A 205 -7.52 22.31 -7.81
N GLY A 206 -7.84 23.60 -7.74
CA GLY A 206 -8.70 24.17 -6.71
C GLY A 206 -10.04 24.60 -7.31
N ILE A 207 -11.14 24.18 -6.68
CA ILE A 207 -12.50 24.74 -6.90
C ILE A 207 -12.47 26.29 -6.90
N MET A 208 -11.55 26.88 -6.14
CA MET A 208 -11.34 28.32 -5.94
C MET A 208 -10.85 29.07 -7.18
N GLU A 209 -10.26 28.41 -8.17
CA GLU A 209 -9.78 29.06 -9.41
C GLU A 209 -10.80 28.99 -10.56
N ARG A 210 -11.72 28.02 -10.56
CA ARG A 210 -12.81 27.96 -11.56
C ARG A 210 -13.83 29.09 -11.36
N HIS A 211 -13.94 29.59 -10.13
CA HIS A 211 -14.75 30.75 -9.76
C HIS A 211 -13.85 31.72 -9.00
N GLY A 212 -13.11 32.58 -9.70
CA GLY A 212 -12.09 33.46 -9.12
C GLY A 212 -12.40 33.92 -7.69
N ALA A 213 -11.79 33.27 -6.70
CA ALA A 213 -11.94 33.56 -5.27
C ALA A 213 -13.39 33.65 -4.71
N VAL A 214 -14.39 33.07 -5.36
CA VAL A 214 -15.78 33.02 -4.88
C VAL A 214 -16.12 31.57 -4.52
N TYR A 215 -16.30 31.31 -3.23
CA TYR A 215 -16.83 30.03 -2.75
C TYR A 215 -18.21 29.77 -3.38
N PRO A 216 -18.48 28.55 -3.91
CA PRO A 216 -19.72 28.26 -4.63
C PRO A 216 -20.95 28.16 -3.73
N TRP A 217 -20.77 28.00 -2.42
CA TRP A 217 -21.86 28.15 -1.46
C TRP A 217 -22.01 29.63 -1.08
N ARG A 218 -23.11 30.25 -1.50
CA ARG A 218 -23.65 31.42 -0.79
C ARG A 218 -23.94 30.95 0.63
N LEU A 219 -23.11 31.34 1.60
CA LEU A 219 -23.46 31.24 3.02
C LEU A 219 -24.81 31.96 3.18
N LYS A 220 -25.91 31.19 3.22
CA LYS A 220 -27.20 31.72 3.61
C LYS A 220 -27.07 31.97 5.10
N HIS A 221 -26.64 33.18 5.46
CA HIS A 221 -26.90 33.67 6.81
C HIS A 221 -28.39 33.49 7.06
N PRO A 222 -28.81 32.88 8.17
CA PRO A 222 -30.22 32.89 8.56
C PRO A 222 -30.66 34.35 8.50
N LEU A 223 -31.71 34.64 7.74
CA LEU A 223 -32.22 36.00 7.64
C LEU A 223 -32.47 36.50 9.08
N PRO A 224 -32.06 37.74 9.42
CA PRO A 224 -32.40 38.31 10.72
C PRO A 224 -33.91 38.17 10.93
N PHE A 225 -34.32 37.59 12.05
CA PHE A 225 -35.73 37.48 12.41
C PHE A 225 -36.30 38.91 12.46
N VAL A 226 -37.08 39.28 11.44
CA VAL A 226 -37.86 40.51 11.45
C VAL A 226 -39.18 40.16 12.12
N PRO A 227 -39.46 40.62 13.36
CA PRO A 227 -40.77 40.42 13.96
C PRO A 227 -41.83 41.03 13.04
N GLN A 228 -42.84 40.23 12.68
CA GLN A 228 -43.93 40.73 11.84
C GLN A 228 -44.63 41.89 12.55
N PRO A 229 -44.88 43.03 11.89
CA PRO A 229 -45.65 44.10 12.48
C PRO A 229 -47.07 43.59 12.83
N PRO A 230 -47.67 44.06 13.95
CA PRO A 230 -48.98 43.61 14.36
C PRO A 230 -50.00 43.83 13.24
N VAL A 231 -50.86 42.82 13.00
CA VAL A 231 -51.91 42.87 12.00
C VAL A 231 -52.80 44.09 12.29
N MET A 232 -52.76 45.09 11.39
CA MET A 232 -53.61 46.27 11.51
C MET A 232 -55.08 45.84 11.43
N PRO A 233 -55.97 46.40 12.28
CA PRO A 233 -57.39 46.09 12.20
C PRO A 233 -57.95 46.53 10.84
N PRO A 234 -58.88 45.77 10.24
CA PRO A 234 -59.42 46.10 8.93
C PRO A 234 -60.12 47.46 8.95
N PRO A 235 -60.00 48.27 7.88
CA PRO A 235 -60.62 49.59 7.82
C PRO A 235 -62.14 49.49 7.93
N LYS A 236 -62.75 50.40 8.71
CA LYS A 236 -64.18 50.40 9.08
C LYS A 236 -65.18 50.55 7.91
N ASN A 237 -64.71 50.73 6.68
CA ASN A 237 -65.55 50.80 5.48
C ASN A 237 -64.84 50.13 4.29
N PRO A 238 -65.10 48.85 4.01
CA PRO A 238 -64.57 48.19 2.82
C PRO A 238 -65.37 48.61 1.56
N PRO A 239 -64.72 48.91 0.43
CA PRO A 239 -65.42 49.14 -0.83
C PRO A 239 -66.19 47.88 -1.26
N ARG A 240 -67.47 48.05 -1.63
CA ARG A 240 -68.35 46.99 -2.13
C ARG A 240 -67.67 46.25 -3.30
N GLY A 241 -67.34 44.97 -3.10
CA GLY A 241 -66.84 44.10 -4.17
C GLY A 241 -65.60 43.26 -3.84
N LEU A 242 -64.98 43.42 -2.68
CA LEU A 242 -63.85 42.58 -2.25
C LEU A 242 -64.10 42.03 -0.84
N THR A 243 -64.58 40.79 -0.75
CA THR A 243 -64.68 40.05 0.51
C THR A 243 -63.28 39.69 1.00
N TYR A 244 -62.83 40.30 2.09
CA TYR A 244 -61.60 39.93 2.79
C TYR A 244 -61.79 38.52 3.37
N ARG A 245 -61.24 37.49 2.71
CA ARG A 245 -61.20 36.13 3.25
C ARG A 245 -60.08 36.09 4.29
N PRO A 246 -60.37 35.90 5.59
CA PRO A 246 -59.31 35.70 6.57
C PRO A 246 -58.55 34.44 6.18
N LYS A 247 -57.22 34.54 6.05
CA LYS A 247 -56.37 33.34 6.04
C LYS A 247 -56.53 32.71 7.41
N LEU A 248 -57.10 31.51 7.46
CA LEU A 248 -57.05 30.67 8.66
C LEU A 248 -55.57 30.44 8.99
N GLU A 249 -55.15 30.95 10.14
CA GLU A 249 -53.93 30.55 10.82
C GLU A 249 -54.11 29.09 11.24
N THR A 250 -53.60 28.15 10.44
CA THR A 250 -53.41 26.78 10.89
C THR A 250 -52.17 26.78 11.78
N VAL A 251 -52.46 26.76 13.08
CA VAL A 251 -51.54 26.43 14.17
C VAL A 251 -50.81 25.13 13.83
N ALA A 252 -49.50 25.15 14.04
CA ALA A 252 -48.66 23.97 14.06
C ALA A 252 -49.08 23.09 15.24
N GLU A 253 -49.57 21.89 14.95
CA GLU A 253 -49.55 20.81 15.93
C GLU A 253 -48.33 19.94 15.61
N GLU A 254 -47.37 20.02 16.52
CA GLU A 254 -46.33 19.03 16.73
C GLU A 254 -47.01 17.75 17.26
N GLU A 255 -46.92 16.65 16.53
CA GLU A 255 -47.04 15.32 17.15
C GLU A 255 -45.78 14.51 16.78
N GLU A 256 -44.99 14.27 17.83
CA GLU A 256 -43.93 13.27 17.92
C GLU A 256 -44.53 11.84 17.84
N PRO A 257 -43.69 10.81 17.60
CA PRO A 257 -44.04 9.58 16.92
C PRO A 257 -44.65 8.55 17.86
N GLU A 258 -45.52 7.66 17.36
CA GLU A 258 -45.58 6.27 17.85
C GLU A 258 -46.13 5.31 16.78
N ASP A 259 -45.71 4.07 17.01
CA ASP A 259 -45.63 2.89 16.16
C ASP A 259 -46.94 2.06 16.20
N ILE A 260 -46.94 0.96 15.44
CA ILE A 260 -47.80 -0.23 15.54
C ILE A 260 -49.04 -0.23 14.62
N GLY A 261 -48.81 -0.82 13.44
CA GLY A 261 -49.48 -2.05 12.99
C GLY A 261 -50.95 -1.96 12.57
N THR A 262 -51.25 -2.35 11.33
CA THR A 262 -51.91 -3.65 10.99
C THR A 262 -52.16 -3.73 9.48
N GLY A 263 -51.62 -4.79 8.85
CA GLY A 263 -52.20 -5.56 7.75
C GLY A 263 -52.78 -4.84 6.53
N THR A 264 -52.23 -5.12 5.34
CA THR A 264 -52.65 -6.29 4.54
C THR A 264 -52.01 -6.23 3.15
N ALA A 265 -51.40 -7.36 2.77
CA ALA A 265 -50.85 -7.60 1.46
C ALA A 265 -51.94 -7.56 0.37
N LYS A 266 -51.65 -6.90 -0.76
CA LYS A 266 -52.24 -7.24 -2.06
C LYS A 266 -51.15 -7.29 -3.10
N ILE A 267 -50.61 -8.49 -3.25
CA ILE A 267 -49.94 -8.98 -4.45
C ILE A 267 -51.01 -9.03 -5.54
N LEU A 268 -50.87 -8.21 -6.58
CA LEU A 268 -51.68 -8.31 -7.80
C LEU A 268 -50.95 -9.22 -8.77
N THR A 269 -51.17 -10.52 -8.58
CA THR A 269 -50.98 -11.55 -9.59
C THR A 269 -52.05 -11.38 -10.65
N ILE A 270 -51.66 -11.07 -11.88
CA ILE A 270 -52.49 -11.32 -13.06
C ILE A 270 -51.88 -12.54 -13.75
N GLY A 271 -52.42 -13.70 -13.40
CA GLY A 271 -52.28 -14.92 -14.18
C GLY A 271 -53.61 -15.17 -14.89
N THR A 272 -53.59 -15.33 -16.19
CA THR A 272 -54.51 -16.26 -16.86
C THR A 272 -53.73 -16.90 -18.00
N THR A 273 -53.38 -18.15 -17.72
CA THR A 273 -52.91 -19.20 -18.60
C THR A 273 -53.95 -19.53 -19.68
N PHE A 274 -53.53 -20.07 -20.82
CA PHE A 274 -53.50 -21.52 -21.05
C PHE A 274 -53.32 -21.83 -22.55
N ASN A 275 -52.21 -22.52 -22.85
CA ASN A 275 -51.96 -23.55 -23.87
C ASN A 275 -52.92 -23.68 -25.06
N ASP A 276 -52.38 -23.70 -26.29
CA ASP A 276 -51.85 -24.94 -26.89
C ASP A 276 -51.20 -24.70 -28.27
N LEU A 277 -50.29 -25.63 -28.63
CA LEU A 277 -49.30 -25.70 -29.73
C LEU A 277 -48.00 -24.92 -29.44
N LEU A 278 -46.92 -25.54 -28.92
CA LEU A 278 -46.46 -26.92 -29.05
C LEU A 278 -45.99 -27.51 -27.70
N SER A 279 -46.66 -28.63 -27.36
CA SER A 279 -46.34 -29.75 -26.45
C SER A 279 -46.10 -29.50 -24.96
#